data_AF-D2VZE8-F1
#
_entry.id   AF-D2VZE8-F1
#
_cell.length_a   1.000
_cell.length_b   1.000
_cell.length_c   1.000
_cell.angle_alpha   90.00
_cell.angle_beta   90.00
_cell.angle_gamma   90.00
#
_symmetry.space_group_name_H-M   'P 1'
#
loop_
_entity.id
_entity.type
_entity.pdbx_description
1 polymer ?
#
loop_
_entity_poly.entity_id
_entity_poly.type
_entity_poly.pdbx_seq_one_letter_code
_entity_poly.pdbx_strand_id
1 'polypeptide(L)'
;MAGSKYFITFTLLIAFLSIWFFYLIHYRLENFSPQPRRVIYNEEGFCGFDGKNYKSSNHDDRNDTTDDQSTTHNNSNPNNLSSSSILNININNNNNTKLMMKMMHKGPCGICSNLHDYEVYNRTRLTLTRTATLCAVGYLLLGERVSRYCLSSQTGMSELCVECWLQNIQCTTAMCMPVCVKHFVRTYWERLAMALGLDSIGEYSAQFGKDNLSPCFKCDEMECGNGFKKCSGLNRRNAGFETDIPRPDEQMWKGN
;
A
#
# COMPACT_ATOMS: atom_id res chain seq x y z
N MET A 1 -34.86 -43.87 6.86
CA MET A 1 -33.44 -44.27 6.99
C MET A 1 -32.50 -43.70 5.92
N ALA A 2 -32.98 -43.18 4.77
CA ALA A 2 -32.10 -42.60 3.75
C ALA A 2 -31.40 -41.29 4.17
N GLY A 3 -32.05 -40.42 4.96
CA GLY A 3 -31.49 -39.12 5.37
C GLY A 3 -30.22 -39.16 6.24
N SER A 4 -30.02 -40.23 7.01
CA SER A 4 -28.85 -40.37 7.89
C SER A 4 -27.54 -40.58 7.12
N LYS A 5 -27.58 -41.31 5.99
CA LYS A 5 -26.38 -41.57 5.17
C LYS A 5 -25.85 -40.31 4.51
N TYR A 6 -26.74 -39.45 3.99
CA TYR A 6 -26.36 -38.19 3.36
C TYR A 6 -25.74 -37.20 4.36
N PHE A 7 -26.26 -37.18 5.59
CA PHE A 7 -25.72 -36.32 6.64
C PHE A 7 -24.27 -36.69 7.00
N ILE A 8 -23.97 -37.99 7.16
CA ILE A 8 -22.62 -38.47 7.47
C ILE A 8 -21.64 -38.19 6.32
N THR A 9 -22.06 -38.43 5.06
CA THR A 9 -21.19 -38.15 3.91
C THR A 9 -20.87 -36.66 3.76
N PHE A 10 -21.85 -35.80 4.08
CA PHE A 10 -21.68 -34.35 3.99
C PHE A 10 -20.74 -33.81 5.08
N THR A 11 -20.88 -34.27 6.32
CA THR A 11 -19.99 -33.85 7.41
C THR A 11 -18.55 -34.32 7.19
N LEU A 12 -18.34 -35.54 6.70
CA LEU A 12 -17.01 -36.04 6.34
C LEU A 12 -16.37 -35.24 5.21
N LEU A 13 -17.15 -34.84 4.20
CA LEU A 13 -16.66 -33.99 3.11
C LEU A 13 -16.20 -32.61 3.62
N ILE A 14 -16.99 -31.98 4.49
CA ILE A 14 -16.62 -30.69 5.11
C ILE A 14 -15.34 -30.84 5.93
N ALA A 15 -15.23 -31.88 6.75
CA ALA A 15 -14.04 -32.15 7.55
C ALA A 15 -12.80 -32.32 6.64
N PHE A 16 -12.90 -33.12 5.59
CA PHE A 16 -11.81 -33.33 4.64
C PHE A 16 -11.38 -32.04 3.95
N LEU A 17 -12.34 -31.24 3.46
CA LEU A 17 -12.06 -29.96 2.82
C LEU A 17 -11.39 -28.97 3.79
N SER A 18 -11.81 -28.95 5.05
CA SER A 18 -11.22 -28.08 6.08
C SER A 18 -9.77 -28.47 6.40
N ILE A 19 -9.48 -29.78 6.50
CA ILE A 19 -8.12 -30.29 6.73
C ILE A 19 -7.23 -29.99 5.52
N TRP A 20 -7.72 -30.27 4.31
CA TRP A 20 -6.97 -30.00 3.09
C TRP A 20 -6.67 -28.51 2.92
N PHE A 21 -7.63 -27.63 3.24
CA PHE A 21 -7.44 -26.19 3.22
C PHE A 21 -6.41 -25.73 4.25
N PHE A 22 -6.46 -26.27 5.48
CA PHE A 22 -5.47 -25.97 6.50
C PHE A 22 -4.07 -26.43 6.10
N TYR A 23 -3.95 -27.64 5.51
CA TYR A 23 -2.70 -28.15 4.97
C TYR A 23 -2.14 -27.25 3.86
N LEU A 24 -2.98 -26.80 2.93
CA LEU A 24 -2.56 -25.87 1.87
C LEU A 24 -2.05 -24.55 2.43
N ILE A 25 -2.76 -23.97 3.42
CA ILE A 25 -2.31 -22.75 4.09
C ILE A 25 -0.95 -23.01 4.75
N HIS A 26 -0.81 -24.08 5.53
CA HIS A 26 0.42 -24.40 6.24
C HIS A 26 1.59 -24.62 5.28
N TYR A 27 1.38 -25.45 4.24
CA TYR A 27 2.38 -25.72 3.21
C TYR A 27 2.80 -24.43 2.49
N ARG A 28 1.85 -23.53 2.18
CA ARG A 28 2.15 -22.22 1.60
C ARG A 28 2.99 -21.37 2.53
N LEU A 29 2.70 -21.34 3.83
CA LEU A 29 3.47 -20.58 4.83
C LEU A 29 4.88 -21.15 5.02
N GLU A 30 5.03 -22.47 5.10
CA GLU A 30 6.33 -23.11 5.35
C GLU A 30 7.28 -22.98 4.16
N ASN A 31 6.75 -23.07 2.94
CA ASN A 31 7.53 -22.84 1.73
C ASN A 31 7.67 -21.34 1.40
N PHE A 32 7.04 -20.47 2.22
CA PHE A 32 7.22 -19.05 2.10
C PHE A 32 8.53 -18.64 2.75
N SER A 33 9.55 -18.42 1.93
CA SER A 33 10.75 -17.70 2.35
C SER A 33 10.60 -16.26 1.89
N PRO A 34 9.99 -15.35 2.70
CA PRO A 34 10.17 -13.95 2.44
C PRO A 34 11.68 -13.71 2.62
N GLN A 35 12.32 -13.16 1.59
CA GLN A 35 13.58 -12.47 1.78
C GLN A 35 13.19 -11.02 2.03
N PRO A 36 12.86 -10.62 3.29
CA PRO A 36 12.63 -9.22 3.56
C PRO A 36 13.97 -8.53 3.32
N ARG A 37 14.07 -7.82 2.19
CA ARG A 37 15.13 -6.84 2.04
C ARG A 37 14.85 -5.78 3.10
N ARG A 38 15.49 -5.90 4.27
CA ARG A 38 15.58 -4.80 5.23
C ARG A 38 16.33 -3.70 4.51
N VAL A 39 15.63 -2.64 4.17
CA VAL A 39 16.28 -1.49 3.59
C VAL A 39 15.86 -0.27 4.40
N ILE A 40 16.85 0.45 4.90
CA ILE A 40 16.65 1.65 5.73
C ILE A 40 15.95 2.71 4.88
N TYR A 41 14.74 3.11 5.27
CA TYR A 41 13.97 4.18 4.61
C TYR A 41 14.15 5.47 5.39
N ASN A 42 14.62 6.52 4.72
CA ASN A 42 14.67 7.85 5.30
C ASN A 42 13.37 8.56 4.95
N GLU A 43 12.58 8.97 5.95
CA GLU A 43 11.30 9.66 5.74
C GLU A 43 11.46 11.13 5.30
N GLU A 44 12.70 11.61 5.21
CA GLU A 44 13.03 13.00 4.89
C GLU A 44 12.91 13.32 3.39
N GLY A 45 12.46 14.53 3.09
CA GLY A 45 12.35 15.05 1.73
C GLY A 45 10.94 15.00 1.16
N PHE A 46 10.85 15.26 -0.14
CA PHE A 46 9.60 15.27 -0.88
C PHE A 46 9.81 14.83 -2.33
N CYS A 47 8.74 14.37 -2.97
CA CYS A 47 8.74 14.00 -4.38
C CYS A 47 7.92 14.99 -5.21
N GLY A 48 8.54 15.61 -6.21
CA GLY A 48 7.87 16.53 -7.14
C GLY A 48 7.21 15.81 -8.31
N PHE A 49 6.36 16.53 -9.06
CA PHE A 49 5.73 16.03 -10.29
C PHE A 49 6.73 15.72 -11.43
N ASP A 50 7.97 16.17 -11.31
CA ASP A 50 9.07 15.82 -12.20
C ASP A 50 9.77 14.50 -11.81
N GLY A 51 9.29 13.81 -10.77
CA GLY A 51 9.86 12.56 -10.27
C GLY A 51 11.18 12.74 -9.51
N LYS A 52 11.57 13.98 -9.18
CA LYS A 52 12.80 14.25 -8.44
C LYS A 52 12.56 14.32 -6.94
N ASN A 53 13.58 13.87 -6.21
CA ASN A 53 13.68 13.99 -4.77
C ASN A 53 14.19 15.38 -4.39
N TYR A 54 13.45 16.06 -3.52
CA TYR A 54 13.84 17.34 -2.92
C TYR A 54 14.15 17.10 -1.45
N LYS A 55 15.32 17.55 -0.99
CA LYS A 55 15.62 17.55 0.44
C LYS A 55 14.66 18.50 1.14
N SER A 56 14.21 18.13 2.33
CA SER A 56 13.54 19.08 3.22
C SER A 56 14.60 20.10 3.63
N SER A 57 14.71 21.22 2.91
CA SER A 57 15.41 22.37 3.45
C SER A 57 14.71 22.69 4.76
N ASN A 58 15.42 22.62 5.89
CA ASN A 58 14.89 23.10 7.16
C ASN A 58 14.25 24.45 6.87
N HIS A 59 12.94 24.52 7.08
CA HIS A 59 12.19 25.77 7.01
C HIS A 59 12.51 26.58 8.28
N ASP A 60 13.80 26.76 8.55
CA ASP A 60 14.33 27.78 9.42
C ASP A 60 14.67 28.96 8.50
N ASP A 61 13.65 29.77 8.23
CA ASP A 61 13.86 31.13 7.77
C ASP A 61 14.58 31.89 8.88
N ARG A 62 15.91 31.87 8.85
CA ARG A 62 16.75 32.93 9.42
C ARG A 62 18.07 33.01 8.68
N ASN A 63 18.13 34.02 7.82
CA ASN A 63 19.31 34.78 7.42
C ASN A 63 20.66 34.06 7.61
N ASP A 64 21.16 33.44 6.56
CA ASP A 64 22.60 33.45 6.36
C ASP A 64 22.93 33.54 4.87
N THR A 65 23.27 34.75 4.45
CA THR A 65 24.03 35.01 3.23
C THR A 65 25.47 34.58 3.48
N THR A 66 25.82 33.36 3.11
CA THR A 66 27.21 33.03 2.83
C THR A 66 27.29 32.12 1.61
N ASP A 67 27.97 32.64 0.59
CA ASP A 67 28.45 31.93 -0.58
C ASP A 67 29.20 30.67 -0.15
N ASP A 68 28.92 29.52 -0.78
CA ASP A 68 29.99 28.56 -0.98
C ASP A 68 29.79 27.69 -2.22
N GLN A 69 30.90 27.59 -2.95
CA GLN A 69 31.08 26.87 -4.21
C GLN A 69 31.01 25.35 -4.01
N SER A 70 30.34 24.64 -4.92
CA SER A 70 30.62 23.22 -5.12
C SER A 70 30.51 22.83 -6.61
N THR A 71 31.69 22.77 -7.21
CA THR A 71 32.20 21.78 -8.17
C THR A 71 31.18 20.95 -8.97
N THR A 72 31.11 21.24 -10.27
CA THR A 72 30.55 20.41 -11.33
C THR A 72 31.53 19.30 -11.75
N HIS A 73 31.10 18.04 -11.71
CA HIS A 73 31.69 16.96 -12.52
C HIS A 73 30.86 16.79 -13.80
N ASN A 74 31.47 17.17 -14.93
CA ASN A 74 30.96 16.88 -16.28
C ASN A 74 31.27 15.42 -16.64
N ASN A 75 30.28 14.69 -17.13
CA ASN A 75 30.54 13.59 -18.05
C ASN A 75 29.43 13.55 -19.12
N SER A 76 29.85 13.87 -20.33
CA SER A 76 29.04 13.92 -21.54
C SER A 76 29.03 12.57 -22.25
N ASN A 77 27.85 12.08 -22.63
CA ASN A 77 27.66 11.40 -23.91
C ASN A 77 26.18 11.47 -24.36
N PRO A 78 25.87 11.86 -25.61
CA PRO A 78 24.50 11.97 -26.12
C PRO A 78 24.09 10.73 -26.93
N ASN A 79 22.78 10.43 -26.98
CA ASN A 79 22.01 10.16 -28.21
C ASN A 79 20.58 9.61 -27.92
N ASN A 80 19.60 10.32 -28.50
CA ASN A 80 18.24 9.94 -28.94
C ASN A 80 17.16 9.52 -27.90
N LEU A 81 16.17 10.38 -27.54
CA LEU A 81 14.99 10.90 -28.29
C LEU A 81 13.95 9.80 -28.58
N SER A 82 12.79 9.72 -27.92
CA SER A 82 11.54 10.50 -28.09
C SER A 82 10.52 9.90 -27.08
N SER A 83 9.47 10.53 -26.54
CA SER A 83 8.64 11.66 -26.94
C SER A 83 8.11 12.34 -25.69
N SER A 84 8.30 13.65 -25.57
CA SER A 84 7.53 14.50 -24.66
C SER A 84 7.01 15.66 -25.47
N SER A 85 5.69 15.82 -25.48
CA SER A 85 5.03 17.04 -25.93
C SER A 85 5.48 18.17 -25.00
N ILE A 86 6.53 18.89 -25.39
CA ILE A 86 7.01 20.07 -24.69
C ILE A 86 5.98 21.17 -24.91
N LEU A 87 5.29 21.54 -23.82
CA LEU A 87 4.64 22.84 -23.70
C LEU A 87 5.70 23.92 -23.95
N ASN A 88 5.69 24.51 -25.14
CA ASN A 88 6.47 25.71 -25.47
C ASN A 88 5.88 26.89 -24.68
N ILE A 89 6.35 27.08 -23.45
CA ILE A 89 6.11 28.31 -22.70
C ILE A 89 7.19 29.30 -23.13
N ASN A 90 6.78 30.30 -23.90
CA ASN A 90 7.61 31.44 -24.27
C ASN A 90 7.80 32.33 -23.02
N ILE A 91 8.91 32.15 -22.31
CA ILE A 91 9.22 32.92 -21.09
C ILE A 91 9.86 34.24 -21.53
N ASN A 92 9.03 35.28 -21.62
CA ASN A 92 9.51 36.66 -21.65
C ASN A 92 9.92 37.08 -20.23
N ASN A 93 11.20 37.43 -20.10
CA ASN A 93 11.84 37.95 -18.89
C ASN A 93 11.17 39.23 -18.37
N ASN A 94 10.53 39.13 -17.19
CA ASN A 94 10.54 40.09 -16.08
C ASN A 94 9.33 39.84 -15.19
N ASN A 95 9.41 38.84 -14.32
CA ASN A 95 8.69 38.75 -13.05
C ASN A 95 9.35 37.64 -12.23
N ASN A 96 9.66 37.90 -10.96
CA ASN A 96 10.08 36.91 -9.97
C ASN A 96 8.93 35.94 -9.65
N THR A 97 8.43 35.21 -10.64
CA THR A 97 7.56 34.06 -10.43
C THR A 97 8.43 32.93 -9.91
N LYS A 98 8.59 32.88 -8.59
CA LYS A 98 8.97 31.68 -7.86
C LYS A 98 8.03 30.58 -8.35
N LEU A 99 8.50 29.74 -9.26
CA LEU A 99 7.73 28.63 -9.79
C LEU A 99 7.34 27.78 -8.59
N MET A 100 6.06 27.83 -8.20
CA MET A 100 5.56 26.94 -7.15
C MET A 100 5.67 25.53 -7.70
N MET A 101 6.72 24.81 -7.30
CA MET A 101 6.87 23.40 -7.63
C MET A 101 5.74 22.68 -6.91
N LYS A 102 4.79 22.16 -7.69
CA LYS A 102 3.73 21.32 -7.16
C LYS A 102 4.38 20.03 -6.66
N MET A 103 4.06 19.65 -5.44
CA MET A 103 4.61 18.45 -4.81
C MET A 103 3.58 17.32 -4.93
N MET A 104 4.04 16.11 -5.28
CA MET A 104 3.14 14.96 -5.35
C MET A 104 2.88 14.39 -3.96
N HIS A 105 3.94 14.16 -3.19
CA HIS A 105 3.83 13.59 -1.86
C HIS A 105 5.04 13.93 -0.99
N LYS A 106 4.87 13.85 0.33
CA LYS A 106 5.95 13.91 1.32
C LYS A 106 6.78 12.62 1.31
N GLY A 107 8.07 12.74 1.64
CA GLY A 107 9.02 11.64 1.66
C GLY A 107 9.67 11.40 0.30
N PRO A 108 10.68 10.50 0.24
CA PRO A 108 11.40 10.23 -1.00
C PRO A 108 10.51 9.54 -2.04
N CYS A 109 10.76 9.87 -3.31
CA CYS A 109 10.25 9.18 -4.47
C CYS A 109 10.65 7.70 -4.42
N GLY A 110 9.72 6.85 -4.81
CA GLY A 110 9.91 5.42 -5.03
C GLY A 110 9.32 5.03 -6.38
N ILE A 111 9.10 3.74 -6.57
CA ILE A 111 8.65 3.16 -7.84
C ILE A 111 7.26 3.70 -8.25
N CYS A 112 6.36 3.89 -7.27
CA CYS A 112 5.01 4.41 -7.50
C CYS A 112 4.96 5.94 -7.60
N SER A 113 6.09 6.65 -7.50
CA SER A 113 6.13 8.12 -7.48
C SER A 113 6.20 8.75 -8.87
N ASN A 114 5.40 8.25 -9.80
CA ASN A 114 5.20 8.81 -11.13
C ASN A 114 3.78 9.38 -11.27
N LEU A 115 3.57 10.29 -12.23
CA LEU A 115 2.28 10.97 -12.41
C LEU A 115 1.11 10.00 -12.59
N HIS A 116 1.30 8.94 -13.39
CA HIS A 116 0.27 7.93 -13.65
C HIS A 116 -0.19 7.23 -12.37
N ASP A 117 0.73 6.67 -11.59
CA ASP A 117 0.39 5.97 -10.35
C ASP A 117 -0.18 6.93 -9.30
N TYR A 118 0.28 8.17 -9.24
CA TYR A 118 -0.32 9.20 -8.38
C TYR A 118 -1.79 9.47 -8.70
N GLU A 119 -2.14 9.59 -9.97
CA GLU A 119 -3.52 9.74 -10.41
C GLU A 119 -4.36 8.50 -10.09
N VAL A 120 -3.78 7.29 -10.23
CA VAL A 120 -4.43 6.05 -9.82
C VAL A 120 -4.73 6.05 -8.32
N TYR A 121 -3.76 6.42 -7.47
CA TYR A 121 -3.97 6.54 -6.03
C TYR A 121 -5.06 7.56 -5.69
N ASN A 122 -5.07 8.72 -6.36
CA ASN A 122 -6.10 9.74 -6.16
C ASN A 122 -7.50 9.23 -6.55
N ARG A 123 -7.63 8.63 -7.73
CA ARG A 123 -8.91 8.10 -8.25
C ARG A 123 -9.43 6.94 -7.42
N THR A 124 -8.55 6.07 -6.92
CA THR A 124 -8.92 4.87 -6.16
C THR A 124 -8.88 5.09 -4.64
N ARG A 125 -8.71 6.32 -4.16
CA ARG A 125 -8.46 6.62 -2.73
C ARG A 125 -9.48 6.02 -1.75
N LEU A 126 -10.74 5.88 -2.18
CA LEU A 126 -11.86 5.33 -1.37
C LEU A 126 -12.15 3.84 -1.61
N THR A 127 -11.41 3.17 -2.50
CA THR A 127 -11.65 1.75 -2.85
C THR A 127 -10.39 0.89 -2.81
N LEU A 128 -9.21 1.50 -2.83
CA LEU A 128 -7.94 0.80 -2.95
C LEU A 128 -7.70 -0.19 -1.81
N THR A 129 -8.14 0.11 -0.58
CA THR A 129 -8.01 -0.85 0.55
C THR A 129 -8.81 -2.10 0.25
N ARG A 130 -10.09 -1.95 -0.09
CA ARG A 130 -10.97 -3.09 -0.38
C ARG A 130 -10.43 -3.89 -1.56
N THR A 131 -10.01 -3.23 -2.63
CA THR A 131 -9.42 -3.88 -3.81
C THR A 131 -8.15 -4.65 -3.44
N ALA A 132 -7.21 -4.03 -2.74
CA ALA A 132 -5.97 -4.68 -2.31
C ALA A 132 -6.23 -5.86 -1.37
N THR A 133 -7.18 -5.75 -0.44
CA THR A 133 -7.60 -6.86 0.44
C THR A 133 -8.16 -8.03 -0.37
N LEU A 134 -9.02 -7.77 -1.37
CA LEU A 134 -9.55 -8.83 -2.24
C LEU A 134 -8.43 -9.51 -3.04
N CYS A 135 -7.48 -8.74 -3.57
CA CYS A 135 -6.34 -9.30 -4.28
C CYS A 135 -5.42 -10.09 -3.35
N ALA A 136 -5.23 -9.65 -2.10
CA ALA A 136 -4.48 -10.39 -1.08
C ALA A 136 -5.16 -11.72 -0.69
N VAL A 137 -6.49 -11.76 -0.64
CA VAL A 137 -7.22 -13.04 -0.49
C VAL A 137 -6.98 -13.92 -1.71
N GLY A 138 -7.00 -13.35 -2.92
CA GLY A 138 -6.63 -14.05 -4.15
C GLY A 138 -5.20 -14.61 -4.10
N TYR A 139 -4.25 -13.86 -3.52
CA TYR A 139 -2.89 -14.32 -3.28
C TYR A 139 -2.86 -15.56 -2.40
N LEU A 140 -3.57 -15.53 -1.26
CA LEU A 140 -3.61 -16.64 -0.31
C LEU A 140 -4.18 -17.92 -0.94
N LEU A 141 -5.25 -17.78 -1.73
CA LEU A 141 -5.98 -18.92 -2.30
C LEU A 141 -5.34 -19.46 -3.59
N LEU A 142 -4.94 -18.56 -4.49
CA LEU A 142 -4.58 -18.89 -5.88
C LEU A 142 -3.15 -18.47 -6.23
N GLY A 143 -2.44 -17.78 -5.34
CA GLY A 143 -1.05 -17.39 -5.49
C GLY A 143 -0.82 -16.07 -6.21
N GLU A 144 0.45 -15.75 -6.40
CA GLU A 144 0.92 -14.45 -6.86
C GLU A 144 0.34 -14.02 -8.21
N ARG A 145 0.27 -14.94 -9.20
CA ARG A 145 -0.21 -14.61 -10.55
C ARG A 145 -1.61 -14.02 -10.54
N VAL A 146 -2.50 -14.60 -9.72
CA VAL A 146 -3.88 -14.11 -9.58
C VAL A 146 -3.91 -12.76 -8.85
N SER A 147 -3.14 -12.60 -7.78
CA SER A 147 -3.05 -11.33 -7.07
C SER A 147 -2.48 -10.21 -7.93
N ARG A 148 -1.45 -10.50 -8.74
CA ARG A 148 -0.83 -9.56 -9.68
C ARG A 148 -1.83 -9.09 -10.72
N TYR A 149 -2.52 -10.04 -11.35
CA TYR A 149 -3.58 -9.75 -12.32
C TYR A 149 -4.71 -8.95 -11.68
N CYS A 150 -5.16 -9.32 -10.48
CA CYS A 150 -6.18 -8.60 -9.72
C CYS A 150 -5.76 -7.14 -9.47
N LEU A 151 -4.58 -6.90 -8.90
CA LEU A 151 -4.10 -5.54 -8.62
C LEU A 151 -3.97 -4.71 -9.90
N SER A 152 -3.30 -5.26 -10.91
CA SER A 152 -3.07 -4.56 -12.18
C SER A 152 -4.39 -4.20 -12.88
N SER A 153 -5.30 -5.17 -13.02
CA SER A 153 -6.58 -4.97 -13.73
C SER A 153 -7.57 -4.09 -12.97
N GLN A 154 -7.63 -4.19 -11.63
CA GLN A 154 -8.63 -3.47 -10.82
C GLN A 154 -8.20 -2.04 -10.48
N THR A 155 -6.89 -1.76 -10.44
CA THR A 155 -6.39 -0.41 -10.09
C THR A 155 -5.90 0.37 -11.31
N GLY A 156 -5.33 -0.31 -12.30
CA GLY A 156 -4.62 0.31 -13.42
C GLY A 156 -3.23 0.86 -13.05
N MET A 157 -2.66 0.46 -11.91
CA MET A 157 -1.28 0.82 -11.53
C MET A 157 -0.27 0.26 -12.53
N SER A 158 0.89 0.93 -12.61
CA SER A 158 2.04 0.42 -13.34
C SER A 158 2.50 -0.94 -12.81
N GLU A 159 3.10 -1.75 -13.68
CA GLU A 159 3.57 -3.09 -13.31
C GLU A 159 4.58 -3.05 -12.15
N LEU A 160 5.49 -2.07 -12.17
CA LEU A 160 6.48 -1.91 -11.12
C LEU A 160 5.84 -1.47 -9.79
N CYS A 161 4.79 -0.63 -9.82
CA CYS A 161 4.07 -0.28 -8.60
C CYS A 161 3.26 -1.46 -8.04
N VAL A 162 2.69 -2.30 -8.90
CA VAL A 162 2.02 -3.56 -8.50
C VAL A 162 3.01 -4.50 -7.80
N GLU A 163 4.27 -4.53 -8.23
CA GLU A 163 5.32 -5.32 -7.57
C GLU A 163 5.52 -4.90 -6.10
N CYS A 164 5.52 -3.61 -5.80
CA CYS A 164 5.58 -3.13 -4.41
C CYS A 164 4.39 -3.61 -3.57
N TRP A 165 3.18 -3.59 -4.13
CA TRP A 165 1.99 -4.10 -3.46
C TRP A 165 2.05 -5.61 -3.23
N LEU A 166 2.55 -6.38 -4.20
CA LEU A 166 2.72 -7.83 -4.05
C LEU A 166 3.73 -8.16 -2.96
N GLN A 167 4.85 -7.45 -2.90
CA GLN A 167 5.82 -7.61 -1.82
C GLN A 167 5.21 -7.30 -0.44
N ASN A 168 4.34 -6.28 -0.36
CA ASN A 168 3.59 -6.02 0.87
C ASN A 168 2.68 -7.20 1.21
N ILE A 169 1.82 -7.63 0.28
CA ILE A 169 0.88 -8.77 0.46
C ILE A 169 1.61 -10.04 0.89
N GLN A 170 2.75 -10.32 0.26
CA GLN A 170 3.63 -11.44 0.59
C GLN A 170 4.12 -11.35 2.03
N CYS A 171 4.65 -10.19 2.43
CA CYS A 171 5.06 -9.94 3.81
C CYS A 171 3.89 -10.07 4.79
N THR A 172 2.73 -9.46 4.51
CA THR A 172 1.54 -9.53 5.37
C THR A 172 1.08 -10.97 5.53
N THR A 173 1.13 -11.77 4.46
CA THR A 173 0.77 -13.19 4.49
C THR A 173 1.74 -13.99 5.35
N ALA A 174 3.03 -13.67 5.33
CA ALA A 174 4.03 -14.34 6.14
C ALA A 174 3.95 -13.96 7.62
N MET A 175 3.83 -12.66 7.92
CA MET A 175 4.02 -12.11 9.27
C MET A 175 2.69 -11.92 10.02
N CYS A 176 1.64 -11.56 9.29
CA CYS A 176 0.39 -11.06 9.88
C CYS A 176 -0.82 -11.96 9.65
N MET A 177 -0.69 -13.04 8.88
CA MET A 177 -1.81 -13.92 8.54
C MET A 177 -2.56 -14.46 9.76
N PRO A 178 -1.91 -14.94 10.85
CA PRO A 178 -2.64 -15.40 12.03
C PRO A 178 -3.54 -14.32 12.65
N VAL A 179 -3.05 -13.07 12.71
CA VAL A 179 -3.81 -11.91 13.23
C VAL A 179 -4.94 -11.54 12.28
N CYS A 180 -4.65 -11.51 10.97
CA CYS A 180 -5.61 -11.16 9.93
C CYS A 180 -6.75 -12.19 9.81
N VAL A 181 -6.44 -13.49 9.81
CA VAL A 181 -7.44 -14.57 9.78
C VAL A 181 -8.28 -14.55 11.04
N LYS A 182 -7.68 -14.39 12.23
CA LYS A 182 -8.43 -14.28 13.48
C LYS A 182 -9.42 -13.11 13.43
N HIS A 183 -8.98 -11.95 12.95
CA HIS A 183 -9.86 -10.79 12.79
C HIS A 183 -10.97 -11.04 11.76
N PHE A 184 -10.65 -11.64 10.61
CA PHE A 184 -11.61 -11.93 9.55
C PHE A 184 -12.68 -12.96 9.98
N VAL A 185 -12.24 -14.10 10.53
CA VAL A 185 -13.14 -15.16 11.02
C VAL A 185 -14.07 -14.62 12.10
N ARG A 186 -13.53 -13.83 13.04
CA ARG A 186 -14.34 -13.18 14.07
C ARG A 186 -15.39 -12.24 13.47
N THR A 187 -14.99 -11.35 12.56
CA THR A 187 -15.89 -10.39 11.91
C THR A 187 -16.99 -11.11 11.10
N TYR A 188 -16.64 -12.19 10.40
CA TYR A 188 -17.60 -13.00 9.66
C TYR A 188 -18.58 -13.71 10.60
N TRP A 189 -18.08 -14.32 11.67
CA TRP A 189 -18.91 -14.99 12.67
C TRP A 189 -19.89 -14.05 13.35
N GLU A 190 -19.45 -12.84 13.71
CA GLU A 190 -20.31 -11.82 14.32
C GLU A 190 -21.44 -11.38 13.37
N ARG A 191 -21.13 -11.18 12.08
CA ARG A 191 -22.14 -10.87 11.05
C ARG A 191 -23.13 -12.01 10.86
N LEU A 192 -22.63 -13.25 10.85
CA LEU A 192 -23.47 -14.44 10.72
C LEU A 192 -24.38 -14.62 11.94
N ALA A 193 -23.84 -14.46 13.16
CA ALA A 193 -24.60 -14.56 14.40
C ALA A 193 -25.74 -13.53 14.43
N MET A 194 -25.45 -12.27 14.06
CA MET A 194 -26.46 -11.22 13.91
C MET A 194 -27.54 -11.58 12.88
N ALA A 195 -27.14 -12.07 11.71
CA ALA A 195 -28.08 -12.47 10.66
C ALA A 195 -28.97 -13.66 11.08
N LEU A 196 -28.50 -14.50 12.00
CA LEU A 196 -29.23 -15.65 12.55
C LEU A 196 -30.00 -15.33 13.85
N GLY A 197 -29.98 -14.08 14.33
CA GLY A 197 -30.63 -13.69 15.59
C GLY A 197 -30.04 -14.37 16.82
N LEU A 198 -28.77 -14.81 16.75
CA LEU A 198 -28.05 -15.36 17.89
C LEU A 198 -27.45 -14.21 18.70
N ASP A 199 -27.61 -14.27 20.02
CA ASP A 199 -26.98 -13.32 20.94
C ASP A 199 -25.46 -13.30 20.68
N SER A 200 -24.92 -12.11 20.40
CA SER A 200 -23.50 -11.94 20.11
C SER A 200 -22.67 -12.38 21.32
N ILE A 201 -21.63 -13.17 21.07
CA ILE A 201 -20.67 -13.62 22.09
C ILE A 201 -19.75 -12.45 22.46
N GLY A 202 -20.28 -11.50 23.24
CA GLY A 202 -19.57 -10.30 23.70
C GLY A 202 -19.58 -9.14 22.71
N GLU A 203 -19.67 -7.94 23.27
CA GLU A 203 -19.54 -6.67 22.57
C GLU A 203 -18.11 -6.54 22.01
N TYR A 204 -17.91 -6.95 20.76
CA TYR A 204 -16.73 -6.53 20.01
C TYR A 204 -17.02 -5.15 19.45
N SER A 205 -16.70 -4.12 20.24
CA SER A 205 -16.21 -2.93 19.57
C SER A 205 -15.02 -3.43 18.75
N ALA A 206 -15.07 -3.28 17.43
CA ALA A 206 -13.85 -3.34 16.65
C ALA A 206 -12.94 -2.34 17.34
N GLN A 207 -12.01 -2.84 18.16
CA GLN A 207 -11.17 -2.01 19.01
C GLN A 207 -10.11 -1.44 18.09
N PHE A 208 -10.59 -0.55 17.23
CA PHE A 208 -9.86 0.45 16.53
C PHE A 208 -8.98 1.10 17.60
N GLY A 209 -7.66 0.92 17.48
CA GLY A 209 -6.72 1.62 18.34
C GLY A 209 -6.91 3.13 18.21
N LYS A 210 -6.11 3.93 18.93
CA LYS A 210 -6.07 5.39 18.73
C LYS A 210 -5.94 5.82 17.25
N ASP A 211 -5.45 4.91 16.41
CA ASP A 211 -5.12 5.09 15.01
C ASP A 211 -6.26 4.67 14.05
N ASN A 212 -7.42 4.24 14.58
CA ASN A 212 -8.56 3.68 13.83
C ASN A 212 -8.24 2.53 12.87
N LEU A 213 -7.23 1.72 13.21
CA LEU A 213 -6.82 0.55 12.45
C LEU A 213 -7.43 -0.75 12.99
N SER A 214 -7.78 -1.66 12.07
CA SER A 214 -8.04 -3.05 12.45
C SER A 214 -6.74 -3.73 12.93
N PRO A 215 -6.82 -4.78 13.76
CA PRO A 215 -5.63 -5.53 14.19
C PRO A 215 -4.77 -6.05 13.03
N CYS A 216 -5.42 -6.42 11.92
CA CYS A 216 -4.72 -6.85 10.70
C CYS A 216 -3.91 -5.71 10.07
N PHE A 217 -4.53 -4.55 9.83
CA PHE A 217 -3.83 -3.39 9.27
C PHE A 217 -2.74 -2.89 10.20
N LYS A 218 -2.95 -2.93 11.52
CA LYS A 218 -1.92 -2.56 12.47
C LYS A 218 -0.68 -3.46 12.36
N CYS A 219 -0.87 -4.78 12.25
CA CYS A 219 0.24 -5.69 12.01
C CYS A 219 0.95 -5.39 10.69
N ASP A 220 0.18 -5.19 9.61
CA ASP A 220 0.72 -4.85 8.28
C ASP A 220 1.60 -3.59 8.33
N GLU A 221 1.12 -2.51 8.97
CA GLU A 221 1.88 -1.26 9.07
C GLU A 221 3.18 -1.40 9.89
N MET A 222 3.17 -2.23 10.93
CA MET A 222 4.33 -2.43 11.81
C MET A 222 5.39 -3.33 11.15
N GLU A 223 4.97 -4.45 10.54
CA GLU A 223 5.89 -5.48 10.04
C GLU A 223 6.30 -5.24 8.57
N CYS A 224 5.34 -4.80 7.74
CA CYS A 224 5.48 -4.79 6.28
C CYS A 224 5.46 -3.38 5.69
N GLY A 225 4.83 -2.43 6.40
CA GLY A 225 4.63 -1.06 5.94
C GLY A 225 5.92 -0.32 5.60
N ASN A 226 7.02 -0.55 6.33
CA ASN A 226 8.30 0.09 6.04
C ASN A 226 8.90 -0.36 4.70
N GLY A 227 8.82 -1.66 4.39
CA GLY A 227 9.25 -2.19 3.10
C GLY A 227 8.40 -1.62 1.95
N PHE A 228 7.09 -1.58 2.14
CA PHE A 228 6.17 -1.02 1.17
C PHE A 228 6.39 0.47 0.92
N LYS A 229 6.48 1.30 1.97
CA LYS A 229 6.73 2.74 1.85
C LYS A 229 8.03 3.01 1.10
N LYS A 230 9.05 2.19 1.34
CA LYS A 230 10.33 2.31 0.63
C LYS A 230 10.25 1.94 -0.84
N CYS A 231 9.58 0.85 -1.17
CA CYS A 231 9.41 0.43 -2.56
C CYS A 231 8.56 1.45 -3.32
N SER A 232 7.39 1.78 -2.77
CA SER A 232 6.41 2.64 -3.43
C SER A 232 6.83 4.10 -3.47
N GLY A 233 7.38 4.63 -2.38
CA GLY A 233 7.59 6.07 -2.16
C GLY A 233 6.28 6.82 -1.97
N LEU A 234 5.32 6.63 -2.87
CA LEU A 234 3.96 7.15 -2.81
C LEU A 234 3.04 6.23 -2.00
N ASN A 235 2.29 6.82 -1.06
CA ASN A 235 1.11 6.21 -0.46
C ASN A 235 0.03 7.27 -0.24
N ARG A 236 -1.20 6.85 0.09
CA ARG A 236 -2.32 7.80 0.22
C ARG A 236 -2.09 8.83 1.35
N ARG A 237 -1.44 8.44 2.45
CA ARG A 237 -1.17 9.35 3.59
C ARG A 237 -0.18 10.44 3.23
N ASN A 238 0.94 10.07 2.61
CA ASN A 238 1.96 11.04 2.26
C ASN A 238 1.61 11.88 1.03
N ALA A 239 0.61 11.48 0.25
CA ALA A 239 -0.03 12.27 -0.80
C ALA A 239 -1.18 13.16 -0.30
N GLY A 240 -1.56 13.04 0.98
CA GLY A 240 -2.64 13.84 1.57
C GLY A 240 -4.05 13.46 1.13
N PHE A 241 -4.24 12.24 0.63
CA PHE A 241 -5.55 11.77 0.20
C PHE A 241 -6.34 11.22 1.38
N GLU A 242 -7.52 11.77 1.63
CA GLU A 242 -8.52 11.13 2.51
C GLU A 242 -8.97 9.79 1.90
N THR A 243 -9.08 8.75 2.74
CA THR A 243 -9.25 7.37 2.29
C THR A 243 -10.35 6.60 3.02
N ASP A 244 -10.64 5.40 2.53
CA ASP A 244 -11.50 4.40 3.19
C ASP A 244 -10.94 3.82 4.50
N ILE A 245 -9.69 4.15 4.85
CA ILE A 245 -9.11 3.94 6.18
C ILE A 245 -8.96 5.32 6.84
N PRO A 246 -9.81 5.67 7.82
CA PRO A 246 -9.71 6.96 8.51
C PRO A 246 -8.40 7.05 9.27
N ARG A 247 -7.77 8.23 9.24
CA ARG A 247 -6.51 8.52 9.94
C ARG A 247 -6.60 9.85 10.67
N PRO A 248 -5.90 10.00 11.82
CA PRO A 248 -5.72 11.30 12.46
C PRO A 248 -5.03 12.29 11.52
N ASP A 249 -5.42 13.56 11.59
CA ASP A 249 -4.91 14.65 10.75
C ASP A 249 -3.38 14.82 10.86
N GLU A 250 -2.78 14.45 12.00
CA GLU A 250 -1.34 14.57 12.24
C GLU A 250 -0.53 13.54 11.42
N GLN A 251 -1.17 12.45 11.00
CA GLN A 251 -0.54 11.40 10.18
C GLN A 251 -0.69 11.65 8.68
N MET A 252 -1.52 12.64 8.31
CA MET A 252 -1.82 12.97 6.93
C MET A 252 -0.93 14.11 6.47
N TRP A 253 -0.34 13.98 5.28
CA TRP A 253 0.33 15.11 4.68
C TRP A 253 -0.72 16.12 4.24
N LYS A 254 -0.67 17.35 4.76
CA LYS A 254 -1.63 18.40 4.40
C LYS A 254 -1.25 19.13 3.10
N GLY A 255 -0.58 18.43 2.18
CA GLY A 255 0.14 19.03 1.05
C GLY A 255 -0.67 20.03 0.24
N ASN A 256 -0.08 21.22 0.07
CA ASN A 256 0.06 22.05 -1.14
C ASN A 256 0.35 23.48 -0.68
#